data_AF-A0A318KL48-F1
#
_entry.id   AF-A0A318KL48-F1
#
_cell.length_a   1.000
_cell.length_b   1.000
_cell.length_c   1.000
_cell.angle_alpha   90.00
_cell.angle_beta   90.00
_cell.angle_gamma   90.00
#
_symmetry.space_group_name_H-M   'P 1'
#
loop_
_entity.id
_entity.type
_entity.pdbx_description
1 polymer ?
#
loop_
_entity_poly.entity_id
_entity_poly.type
_entity_poly.pdbx_seq_one_letter_code
_entity_poly.pdbx_strand_id
1 'polypeptide(L)'
;MIAHITKTESNHIKEQTVLEHLKGTAHVARILGEPLGISSLTYISALFHDLGKWRIAFKHYIYTVQDGNKANKINHSSAGAIFIYRRYYKNDDYQKLTVQLIAYAILSHHGLNDCLSPDGIDVFNSRIDNSENLDFEEVVKNLYNSNISMTEIDTEFEKAIQEVKVLRQQFEANKLSPSFSLGLLARMLLSILIDADRIDTAIFCGKRETKSTLQDFTLPWHQLCNNLEDSLKQFNSISNLREKISLECKAFAKNPSAIYRLSVPTGGAKP
;
A
#
# COMPACT_ATOMS: atom_id res chain seq x y z
N MET A 1 18.57 10.68 -7.51
CA MET A 1 17.68 10.03 -8.51
C MET A 1 16.25 10.49 -8.26
N ILE A 2 15.40 10.44 -9.28
CA ILE A 2 14.05 11.04 -9.27
C ILE A 2 12.99 9.93 -9.19
N ALA A 3 12.02 10.09 -8.28
CA ALA A 3 10.87 9.19 -8.14
C ALA A 3 9.65 9.69 -8.90
N HIS A 4 9.42 11.00 -8.91
CA HIS A 4 8.25 11.63 -9.53
C HIS A 4 8.63 12.93 -10.23
N ILE A 5 7.97 13.21 -11.34
CA ILE A 5 8.09 14.47 -12.08
C ILE A 5 6.68 15.03 -12.27
N THR A 6 6.50 16.32 -12.02
CA THR A 6 5.24 17.03 -12.28
C THR A 6 5.50 18.37 -12.96
N LYS A 7 4.49 18.91 -13.63
CA LYS A 7 4.52 20.26 -14.20
C LYS A 7 3.70 21.18 -13.31
N THR A 8 4.28 22.32 -12.93
CA THR A 8 3.54 23.37 -12.22
C THR A 8 2.57 24.07 -13.17
N GLU A 9 1.65 24.86 -12.62
CA GLU A 9 0.75 25.72 -13.41
C GLU A 9 1.52 26.71 -14.30
N SER A 10 2.73 27.09 -13.89
CA SER A 10 3.66 27.92 -14.66
C SER A 10 4.51 27.13 -15.68
N ASN A 11 4.15 25.87 -15.98
CA ASN A 11 4.87 24.98 -16.90
C ASN A 11 6.32 24.63 -16.49
N HIS A 12 6.70 24.88 -15.23
CA HIS A 12 8.02 24.50 -14.73
C HIS A 12 8.01 23.02 -14.33
N ILE A 13 9.10 22.32 -14.64
CA ILE A 13 9.28 20.93 -14.21
C ILE A 13 9.71 20.94 -12.75
N LYS A 14 8.94 20.25 -11.91
CA LYS A 14 9.28 19.98 -10.51
C LYS A 14 9.58 18.48 -10.39
N GLU A 15 10.66 18.16 -9.70
CA GLU A 15 11.11 16.79 -9.49
C GLU A 15 11.07 16.45 -8.01
N GLN A 16 10.64 15.23 -7.68
CA GLN A 16 10.75 14.65 -6.34
C GLN A 16 11.85 13.61 -6.37
N THR A 17 12.84 13.75 -5.51
CA THR A 17 13.87 12.72 -5.40
C THR A 17 13.30 11.43 -4.80
N VAL A 18 13.95 10.30 -5.08
CA VAL A 18 13.61 9.01 -4.46
C VAL A 18 13.66 9.12 -2.94
N LEU A 19 14.68 9.77 -2.38
CA LEU A 19 14.82 9.93 -0.94
C LEU A 19 13.68 10.75 -0.31
N GLU A 20 13.28 11.86 -0.94
CA GLU A 20 12.15 12.67 -0.48
C GLU A 20 10.85 11.87 -0.50
N HIS A 21 10.59 11.17 -1.60
CA HIS A 21 9.39 10.35 -1.74
C HIS A 21 9.33 9.22 -0.71
N LEU A 22 10.41 8.46 -0.54
CA LEU A 22 10.45 7.37 0.45
C LEU A 22 10.23 7.90 1.88
N LYS A 23 10.86 9.02 2.25
CA LYS A 23 10.68 9.63 3.58
C LYS A 23 9.28 10.21 3.78
N GLY A 24 8.73 10.88 2.76
CA GLY A 24 7.39 11.46 2.80
C GLY A 24 6.31 10.39 2.92
N THR A 25 6.37 9.36 2.07
CA THR A 25 5.47 8.20 2.12
C THR A 25 5.60 7.46 3.45
N ALA A 26 6.81 7.25 3.97
CA ALA A 26 7.02 6.63 5.28
C ALA A 26 6.42 7.45 6.44
N HIS A 27 6.55 8.77 6.40
CA HIS A 27 5.96 9.65 7.39
C HIS A 27 4.43 9.58 7.39
N VAL A 28 3.80 9.65 6.21
CA VAL A 28 2.34 9.51 6.09
C VAL A 28 1.87 8.13 6.55
N ALA A 29 2.55 7.07 6.14
CA ALA A 29 2.20 5.69 6.52
C ALA A 29 2.24 5.50 8.04
N ARG A 30 3.28 6.01 8.71
CA ARG A 30 3.39 6.00 10.18
C ARG A 30 2.17 6.61 10.84
N ILE A 31 1.78 7.79 10.36
CA ILE A 31 0.65 8.55 10.89
C ILE A 31 -0.67 7.77 10.70
N LEU A 32 -0.88 7.17 9.52
CA LEU A 32 -2.05 6.35 9.24
C LEU A 32 -2.08 5.04 10.06
N GLY A 33 -0.91 4.50 10.42
CA GLY A 33 -0.77 3.29 11.23
C GLY A 33 -0.94 3.50 12.74
N GLU A 34 -0.85 4.74 13.22
CA GLU A 34 -0.89 5.07 14.66
C GLU A 34 -2.18 4.63 15.36
N PRO A 35 -3.40 4.87 14.82
CA PRO A 35 -4.64 4.45 15.47
C PRO A 35 -4.78 2.93 15.63
N LEU A 36 -3.99 2.17 14.86
CA LEU A 36 -3.98 0.70 14.85
C LEU A 36 -2.80 0.11 15.64
N GLY A 37 -1.91 0.95 16.18
CA GLY A 37 -0.71 0.51 16.90
C GLY A 37 0.32 -0.18 16.00
N ILE A 38 0.40 0.20 14.71
CA ILE A 38 1.33 -0.36 13.71
C ILE A 38 2.14 0.72 12.99
N SER A 39 2.50 1.77 13.72
CA SER A 39 3.25 2.93 13.23
C SER A 39 4.60 2.55 12.62
N SER A 40 5.36 1.69 13.28
CA SER A 40 6.68 1.27 12.80
C SER A 40 6.58 0.26 11.65
N LEU A 41 5.62 -0.68 11.72
CA LEU A 41 5.36 -1.64 10.64
C LEU A 41 4.98 -0.94 9.32
N THR A 42 4.08 0.05 9.39
CA THR A 42 3.66 0.85 8.23
C THR A 42 4.79 1.76 7.74
N TYR A 43 5.53 2.40 8.64
CA TYR A 43 6.69 3.24 8.31
C TYR A 43 7.73 2.47 7.48
N ILE A 44 8.14 1.28 7.93
CA ILE A 44 9.17 0.49 7.23
C ILE A 44 8.65 0.00 5.88
N SER A 45 7.41 -0.47 5.82
CA SER A 45 6.79 -0.89 4.56
C SER A 45 6.83 0.22 3.53
N ALA A 46 6.50 1.45 3.94
CA ALA A 46 6.52 2.63 3.10
C ALA A 46 7.92 3.14 2.77
N LEU A 47 8.88 3.09 3.70
CA LEU A 47 10.24 3.57 3.44
C LEU A 47 10.96 2.74 2.36
N PHE A 48 10.60 1.47 2.22
CA PHE A 48 11.25 0.55 1.28
C PHE A 48 10.44 0.22 0.03
N HIS A 49 9.17 0.63 -0.06
CA HIS A 49 8.28 0.17 -1.15
C HIS A 49 8.81 0.45 -2.56
N ASP A 50 9.40 1.63 -2.74
CA ASP A 50 9.86 2.16 -4.01
C ASP A 50 11.39 2.18 -4.16
N LEU A 51 12.09 1.42 -3.32
CA LEU A 51 13.55 1.41 -3.32
C LEU A 51 14.14 1.10 -4.71
N GLY A 52 13.46 0.26 -5.51
CA GLY A 52 13.88 -0.08 -6.87
C GLY A 52 13.84 1.07 -7.89
N LYS A 53 13.32 2.25 -7.51
CA LYS A 53 13.46 3.49 -8.28
C LYS A 53 14.87 4.09 -8.19
N TRP A 54 15.67 3.67 -7.21
CA TRP A 54 17.01 4.19 -6.95
C TRP A 54 18.09 3.56 -7.84
N ARG A 55 17.84 3.54 -9.15
CA ARG A 55 18.78 3.06 -10.18
C ARG A 55 18.73 3.90 -11.46
N ILE A 56 19.81 3.90 -12.24
CA ILE A 56 19.91 4.64 -13.52
C ILE A 56 18.80 4.21 -14.49
N ALA A 57 18.50 2.91 -14.58
CA ALA A 57 17.46 2.40 -15.46
C ALA A 57 16.09 3.07 -15.21
N PHE A 58 15.71 3.27 -13.94
CA PHE A 58 14.45 3.94 -13.58
C PHE A 58 14.51 5.44 -13.90
N LYS A 59 15.65 6.10 -13.69
CA LYS A 59 15.84 7.50 -14.08
C LYS A 59 15.60 7.69 -15.58
N HIS A 60 16.17 6.84 -16.44
CA HIS A 60 15.91 6.93 -17.87
C HIS A 60 14.45 6.68 -18.23
N TYR A 61 13.82 5.70 -17.59
CA TYR A 61 12.40 5.42 -17.78
C TYR A 61 11.52 6.64 -17.47
N ILE A 62 11.71 7.30 -16.32
CA ILE A 62 10.82 8.40 -15.92
C ILE A 62 10.92 9.62 -16.82
N TYR A 63 12.13 9.98 -17.29
CA TYR A 63 12.28 11.07 -18.28
C TYR A 63 11.70 10.68 -19.65
N THR A 64 11.89 9.43 -20.09
CA THR A 64 11.30 8.94 -21.35
C THR A 64 9.78 9.10 -21.34
N VAL A 65 9.12 8.66 -20.25
CA VAL A 65 7.67 8.78 -20.09
C VAL A 65 7.24 10.25 -19.99
N GLN A 66 7.99 11.08 -19.28
CA GLN A 66 7.71 12.50 -19.12
C GLN A 66 7.76 13.27 -20.45
N ASP A 67 8.67 12.88 -21.35
CA ASP A 67 8.80 13.44 -22.70
C ASP A 67 7.68 12.97 -23.65
N GLY A 68 6.75 12.14 -23.17
CA GLY A 68 5.63 11.60 -23.94
C GLY A 68 6.00 10.37 -24.78
N ASN A 69 7.21 9.82 -24.59
CA ASN A 69 7.65 8.63 -25.30
C ASN A 69 7.12 7.36 -24.63
N LYS A 70 6.89 6.32 -25.44
CA LYS A 70 6.52 5.00 -24.93
C LYS A 70 7.74 4.32 -24.29
N ALA A 71 7.58 3.84 -23.06
CA ALA A 71 8.58 3.02 -22.38
C ALA A 71 7.91 1.80 -21.74
N ASN A 72 8.61 0.67 -21.69
CA ASN A 72 8.14 -0.51 -20.98
C ASN A 72 8.18 -0.27 -19.47
N LYS A 73 7.13 -0.69 -18.75
CA LYS A 73 7.06 -0.55 -17.29
C LYS A 73 8.23 -1.31 -16.66
N ILE A 74 9.01 -0.61 -15.84
CA ILE A 74 10.13 -1.20 -15.10
C ILE A 74 9.64 -1.65 -13.72
N ASN A 75 9.99 -2.88 -13.33
CA ASN A 75 9.76 -3.37 -11.97
C ASN A 75 10.63 -2.57 -10.98
N HIS A 76 9.99 -1.86 -10.07
CA HIS A 76 10.67 -1.12 -9.00
C HIS A 76 10.21 -1.56 -7.60
N SER A 77 9.16 -2.39 -7.53
CA SER A 77 8.61 -2.91 -6.28
C SER A 77 9.44 -4.03 -5.65
N SER A 78 10.13 -4.86 -6.44
CA SER A 78 10.78 -6.06 -5.90
C SER A 78 12.01 -5.75 -5.03
N ALA A 79 12.81 -4.74 -5.39
CA ALA A 79 14.09 -4.50 -4.72
C ALA A 79 13.95 -4.21 -3.21
N GLY A 80 12.92 -3.44 -2.81
CA GLY A 80 12.65 -3.16 -1.40
C GLY A 80 12.29 -4.40 -0.59
N ALA A 81 11.39 -5.24 -1.14
CA ALA A 81 10.99 -6.49 -0.49
C ALA A 81 12.18 -7.45 -0.35
N ILE A 82 12.99 -7.60 -1.41
CA ILE A 82 14.19 -8.45 -1.39
C ILE A 82 15.19 -7.95 -0.36
N PHE A 83 15.40 -6.62 -0.26
CA PHE A 83 16.30 -6.04 0.73
C PHE A 83 15.85 -6.36 2.17
N ILE A 84 14.58 -6.11 2.49
CA ILE A 84 14.00 -6.42 3.81
C ILE A 84 14.12 -7.90 4.12
N TYR A 85 13.79 -8.76 3.16
CA TYR A 85 13.84 -10.21 3.34
C TYR A 85 15.27 -10.70 3.62
N ARG A 86 16.25 -10.30 2.79
CA ARG A 86 17.65 -10.69 2.97
C ARG A 86 18.25 -10.18 4.28
N ARG A 87 17.85 -8.99 4.74
CA ARG A 87 18.40 -8.38 5.96
C ARG A 87 17.79 -8.94 7.25
N TYR A 88 16.49 -9.19 7.24
CA TYR A 88 15.72 -9.40 8.47
C TYR A 88 15.02 -10.75 8.58
N TYR A 89 14.98 -11.60 7.54
CA TYR A 89 14.36 -12.93 7.65
C TYR A 89 15.26 -13.90 8.44
N LYS A 90 15.17 -13.85 9.77
CA LYS A 90 15.99 -14.65 10.72
C LYS A 90 15.14 -15.73 11.41
N ASN A 91 15.70 -16.48 12.37
CA ASN A 91 15.06 -17.67 12.95
C ASN A 91 13.87 -17.41 13.91
N ASP A 92 13.59 -16.18 14.32
CA ASP A 92 12.44 -15.85 15.20
C ASP A 92 11.12 -15.74 14.41
N ASP A 93 10.04 -16.35 14.92
CA ASP A 93 8.76 -16.44 14.20
C ASP A 93 8.05 -15.09 14.04
N TYR A 94 8.10 -14.21 15.05
CA TYR A 94 7.52 -12.86 14.94
C TYR A 94 8.31 -12.01 13.97
N GLN A 95 9.64 -12.14 13.98
CA GLN A 95 10.50 -11.50 13.01
C GLN A 95 10.21 -11.96 11.57
N LYS A 96 10.11 -13.28 11.32
CA LYS A 96 9.75 -13.82 9.99
C LYS A 96 8.39 -13.31 9.53
N LEU A 97 7.39 -13.35 10.40
CA LEU A 97 6.05 -12.84 10.10
C LEU A 97 6.08 -11.36 9.76
N THR A 98 6.81 -10.55 10.53
CA THR A 98 6.96 -9.11 10.30
C THR A 98 7.60 -8.85 8.93
N VAL A 99 8.66 -9.58 8.58
CA VAL A 99 9.29 -9.52 7.26
C VAL A 99 8.30 -9.89 6.15
N GLN A 100 7.53 -10.96 6.32
CA GLN A 100 6.57 -11.43 5.32
C GLN A 100 5.45 -10.41 5.10
N LEU A 101 4.93 -9.80 6.16
CA LEU A 101 3.92 -8.73 6.07
C LEU A 101 4.45 -7.52 5.29
N ILE A 102 5.66 -7.05 5.62
CA ILE A 102 6.31 -5.92 4.95
C ILE A 102 6.58 -6.25 3.48
N ALA A 103 7.23 -7.39 3.21
CA ALA A 103 7.59 -7.82 1.88
C ALA A 103 6.35 -8.00 1.00
N TYR A 104 5.27 -8.57 1.54
CA TYR A 104 4.00 -8.71 0.83
C TYR A 104 3.40 -7.35 0.43
N ALA A 105 3.34 -6.41 1.38
CA ALA A 105 2.83 -5.07 1.12
C ALA A 105 3.66 -4.37 0.03
N ILE A 106 4.99 -4.43 0.13
CA ILE A 106 5.90 -3.86 -0.86
C ILE A 106 5.72 -4.53 -2.23
N LEU A 107 5.65 -5.86 -2.31
CA LEU A 107 5.47 -6.54 -3.60
C LEU A 107 4.13 -6.20 -4.26
N SER A 108 3.13 -5.80 -3.48
CA SER A 108 1.73 -5.59 -3.90
C SER A 108 1.29 -4.12 -3.96
N HIS A 109 2.18 -3.14 -3.77
CA HIS A 109 1.75 -1.73 -3.74
C HIS A 109 1.22 -1.18 -5.08
N HIS A 110 1.48 -1.87 -6.21
CA HIS A 110 0.86 -1.57 -7.51
C HIS A 110 -0.46 -2.31 -7.77
N GLY A 111 -0.87 -3.20 -6.86
CA GLY A 111 -2.04 -4.07 -7.02
C GLY A 111 -1.94 -5.32 -6.16
N LEU A 112 -3.09 -5.93 -5.87
CA LEU A 112 -3.16 -7.12 -5.04
C LEU A 112 -2.52 -8.31 -5.78
N ASN A 113 -1.40 -8.82 -5.27
CA ASN A 113 -0.77 -10.03 -5.80
C ASN A 113 -1.12 -11.24 -4.95
N ASP A 114 -1.21 -12.39 -5.61
CA ASP A 114 -1.32 -13.67 -4.95
C ASP A 114 0.07 -14.16 -4.52
N CYS A 115 0.15 -14.75 -3.32
CA CYS A 115 1.37 -15.43 -2.86
C CYS A 115 1.50 -16.84 -3.45
N LEU A 116 0.38 -17.47 -3.81
CA LEU A 116 0.30 -18.79 -4.42
C LEU A 116 -0.48 -18.72 -5.73
N SER A 117 -0.03 -19.45 -6.76
CA SER A 117 -0.84 -19.64 -7.97
C SER A 117 -2.05 -20.54 -7.69
N PRO A 118 -3.05 -20.60 -8.59
CA PRO A 118 -4.15 -21.57 -8.50
C PRO A 118 -3.69 -23.03 -8.44
N ASP A 119 -2.52 -23.33 -9.00
CA ASP A 119 -1.88 -24.65 -8.99
C ASP A 119 -1.01 -24.89 -7.72
N GLY A 120 -1.01 -23.95 -6.77
CA GLY A 120 -0.26 -24.05 -5.52
C GLY A 120 1.22 -23.69 -5.62
N ILE A 121 1.66 -23.03 -6.69
CA ILE A 121 3.06 -22.62 -6.87
C ILE A 121 3.36 -21.40 -6.00
N ASP A 122 4.49 -21.41 -5.29
CA ASP A 122 4.94 -20.30 -4.46
C ASP A 122 5.47 -19.12 -5.28
N VAL A 123 4.55 -18.22 -5.65
CA VAL A 123 4.86 -17.00 -6.40
C VAL A 123 5.57 -15.99 -5.51
N PHE A 124 5.26 -15.95 -4.21
CA PHE A 124 5.89 -15.01 -3.28
C PHE A 124 7.40 -15.22 -3.21
N ASN A 125 7.84 -16.44 -2.86
CA ASN A 125 9.28 -16.72 -2.73
C ASN A 125 10.01 -16.64 -4.07
N SER A 126 9.35 -17.01 -5.18
CA SER A 126 9.94 -16.81 -6.52
C SER A 126 10.31 -15.35 -6.81
N ARG A 127 9.53 -14.38 -6.31
CA ARG A 127 9.82 -12.94 -6.46
C ARG A 127 10.85 -12.44 -5.46
N ILE A 128 10.93 -13.04 -4.28
CA ILE A 128 11.92 -12.69 -3.24
C ILE A 128 13.32 -13.20 -3.63
N ASP A 129 13.40 -14.37 -4.24
CA ASP A 129 14.67 -14.97 -4.63
C ASP A 129 15.20 -14.41 -5.95
N ASN A 130 14.33 -13.78 -6.76
CA ASN A 130 14.69 -13.24 -8.07
C ASN A 130 15.07 -11.74 -8.00
N SER A 131 16.38 -11.47 -8.05
CA SER A 131 16.92 -10.11 -8.19
C SER A 131 17.36 -9.73 -9.61
N GLU A 132 17.03 -10.52 -10.62
CA GLU A 132 17.40 -10.26 -12.02
C GLU A 132 16.71 -9.01 -12.56
N ASN A 133 17.42 -8.23 -13.38
CA ASN A 133 16.93 -6.97 -13.98
C ASN A 133 16.46 -5.90 -12.98
N LEU A 134 16.88 -5.99 -11.72
CA LEU A 134 16.58 -5.00 -10.67
C LEU A 134 17.73 -4.03 -10.39
N ASP A 135 18.90 -4.24 -10.99
CA ASP A 135 20.15 -3.52 -10.67
C ASP A 135 20.37 -3.47 -9.15
N PHE A 136 20.12 -4.60 -8.47
CA PHE A 136 19.95 -4.65 -7.02
C PHE A 136 21.16 -4.11 -6.25
N GLU A 137 22.38 -4.38 -6.74
CA GLU A 137 23.61 -3.84 -6.14
C GLU A 137 23.70 -2.32 -6.24
N GLU A 138 23.26 -1.72 -7.36
CA GLU A 138 23.20 -0.27 -7.52
C GLU A 138 22.20 0.34 -6.54
N VAL A 139 21.01 -0.24 -6.46
CA VAL A 139 19.95 0.19 -5.54
C VAL A 139 20.43 0.17 -4.09
N VAL A 140 21.06 -0.94 -3.67
CA VAL A 140 21.58 -1.10 -2.31
C VAL A 140 22.75 -0.15 -2.03
N LYS A 141 23.67 0.02 -2.98
CA LYS A 141 24.76 1.00 -2.86
C LYS A 141 24.23 2.41 -2.68
N ASN A 142 23.21 2.79 -3.44
CA ASN A 142 22.59 4.11 -3.32
C ASN A 142 21.87 4.30 -1.98
N LEU A 143 21.21 3.27 -1.47
CA LEU A 143 20.62 3.27 -0.13
C LEU A 143 21.68 3.54 0.95
N TYR A 144 22.78 2.80 0.95
CA TYR A 144 23.85 2.95 1.94
C TYR A 144 24.60 4.30 1.83
N ASN A 145 24.65 4.89 0.63
CA ASN A 145 25.24 6.21 0.40
C ASN A 145 24.28 7.38 0.70
N SER A 146 23.05 7.08 1.13
CA SER A 146 22.03 8.09 1.43
C SER A 146 22.06 8.52 2.89
N ASN A 147 21.23 9.53 3.22
CA ASN A 147 21.02 10.00 4.59
C ASN A 147 19.97 9.17 5.34
N ILE A 148 19.86 7.87 5.06
CA ILE A 148 19.02 6.92 5.80
C ILE A 148 19.95 6.11 6.70
N SER A 149 19.80 6.26 8.02
CA SER A 149 20.63 5.53 8.99
C SER A 149 20.14 4.09 9.15
N MET A 150 20.94 3.11 8.76
CA MET A 150 20.56 1.70 8.90
C MET A 150 20.41 1.26 10.36
N THR A 151 21.11 1.89 11.30
CA THR A 151 20.94 1.62 12.73
C THR A 151 19.58 2.11 13.25
N GLU A 152 19.10 3.25 12.76
CA GLU A 152 17.75 3.74 13.04
C GLU A 152 16.70 2.81 12.42
N ILE A 153 16.96 2.30 11.21
CA ILE A 153 16.05 1.32 10.57
C ILE A 153 16.01 0.01 11.36
N ASP A 154 17.14 -0.50 11.84
CA ASP A 154 17.18 -1.70 12.69
C ASP A 154 16.35 -1.50 13.97
N THR A 155 16.53 -0.36 14.62
CA THR A 155 15.77 0.02 15.83
C THR A 155 14.27 0.12 15.54
N GLU A 156 13.90 0.72 14.40
CA GLU A 156 12.50 0.84 13.99
C GLU A 156 11.91 -0.52 13.64
N PHE A 157 12.69 -1.42 13.07
CA PHE A 157 12.27 -2.78 12.73
C PHE A 157 11.98 -3.61 13.97
N GLU A 158 12.80 -3.45 15.02
CA GLU A 158 12.55 -4.08 16.32
C GLU A 158 11.22 -3.63 16.93
N LYS A 159 10.85 -2.34 16.78
CA LYS A 159 9.53 -1.85 17.19
C LYS A 159 8.41 -2.48 16.37
N ALA A 160 8.57 -2.59 15.05
CA ALA A 160 7.60 -3.27 14.20
C ALA A 160 7.35 -4.73 14.62
N ILE A 161 8.39 -5.45 15.05
CA ILE A 161 8.24 -6.80 15.63
C ILE A 161 7.38 -6.76 16.89
N GLN A 162 7.61 -5.79 17.79
CA GLN A 162 6.80 -5.65 19.00
C GLN A 162 5.33 -5.31 18.69
N GLU A 163 5.08 -4.43 17.72
CA GLU A 163 3.72 -4.09 17.26
C GLU A 163 2.99 -5.35 16.74
N VAL A 164 3.64 -6.13 15.87
CA VAL A 164 3.07 -7.39 15.35
C VAL A 164 2.80 -8.37 16.49
N LYS A 165 3.71 -8.48 17.46
CA LYS A 165 3.55 -9.35 18.63
C LYS A 165 2.34 -8.94 19.49
N VAL A 166 2.18 -7.65 19.77
CA VAL A 166 1.04 -7.13 20.54
C VAL A 166 -0.28 -7.41 19.82
N LEU A 167 -0.35 -7.14 18.51
CA LEU A 167 -1.56 -7.44 17.71
C LEU A 167 -1.89 -8.94 17.70
N ARG A 168 -0.89 -9.80 17.54
CA ARG A 168 -1.07 -11.26 17.59
C ARG A 168 -1.67 -11.72 18.92
N GLN A 169 -1.16 -11.20 20.03
CA GLN A 169 -1.69 -11.48 21.36
C GLN A 169 -3.13 -10.99 21.52
N GLN A 170 -3.47 -9.82 20.96
CA GLN A 170 -4.84 -9.30 20.97
C GLN A 170 -5.79 -10.18 20.14
N PHE A 171 -5.38 -10.66 18.97
CA PHE A 171 -6.19 -11.57 18.16
C PHE A 171 -6.49 -12.87 18.92
N GLU A 172 -5.48 -13.42 19.59
CA GLU A 172 -5.61 -14.63 20.41
C GLU A 172 -6.51 -14.41 21.63
N ALA A 173 -6.32 -13.30 22.36
CA ALA A 173 -7.16 -12.95 23.52
C ALA A 173 -8.64 -12.78 23.14
N ASN A 174 -8.91 -12.25 21.95
CA ASN A 174 -10.27 -12.08 21.41
C ASN A 174 -10.79 -13.32 20.67
N LYS A 175 -10.05 -14.43 20.68
CA LYS A 175 -10.42 -15.71 20.02
C LYS A 175 -10.71 -15.54 18.52
N LEU A 176 -10.02 -14.61 17.86
CA LEU A 176 -10.17 -14.37 16.44
C LEU A 176 -9.46 -15.47 15.65
N SER A 177 -9.98 -15.79 14.46
CA SER A 177 -9.31 -16.74 13.55
C SER A 177 -7.91 -16.21 13.19
N PRO A 178 -6.83 -16.97 13.46
CA PRO A 178 -5.47 -16.51 13.19
C PRO A 178 -5.23 -16.17 11.72
N SER A 179 -5.65 -17.05 10.81
CA SER A 179 -5.46 -16.87 9.37
C SER A 179 -6.26 -15.68 8.83
N PHE A 180 -7.51 -15.51 9.29
CA PHE A 180 -8.34 -14.38 8.87
C PHE A 180 -7.76 -13.06 9.38
N SER A 181 -7.35 -13.00 10.65
CA SER A 181 -6.83 -11.78 11.27
C SER A 181 -5.50 -11.36 10.66
N LEU A 182 -4.62 -12.33 10.35
CA LEU A 182 -3.38 -12.07 9.61
C LEU A 182 -3.64 -11.59 8.18
N GLY A 183 -4.60 -12.20 7.48
CA GLY A 183 -5.01 -11.76 6.16
C GLY A 183 -5.56 -10.32 6.16
N LEU A 184 -6.34 -9.97 7.19
CA LEU A 184 -6.85 -8.62 7.38
C LEU A 184 -5.72 -7.62 7.67
N LEU A 185 -4.78 -7.98 8.54
CA LEU A 185 -3.61 -7.16 8.85
C LEU A 185 -2.76 -6.90 7.60
N ALA A 186 -2.48 -7.94 6.81
CA ALA A 186 -1.73 -7.82 5.57
C ALA A 186 -2.42 -6.88 4.56
N ARG A 187 -3.75 -6.98 4.43
CA ARG A 187 -4.54 -6.09 3.57
C ARG A 187 -4.61 -4.66 4.09
N MET A 188 -4.70 -4.49 5.41
CA MET A 188 -4.70 -3.16 6.03
C MET A 188 -3.34 -2.48 5.83
N LEU A 189 -2.24 -3.20 6.06
CA LEU A 189 -0.89 -2.69 5.81
C LEU A 189 -0.71 -2.28 4.34
N LEU A 190 -1.16 -3.12 3.40
CA LEU A 190 -1.16 -2.78 1.98
C LEU A 190 -2.01 -1.54 1.67
N SER A 191 -3.20 -1.43 2.25
CA SER A 191 -4.08 -0.27 2.07
C SER A 191 -3.42 1.01 2.55
N ILE A 192 -2.84 1.00 3.75
CA ILE A 192 -2.13 2.15 4.32
C ILE A 192 -0.94 2.53 3.44
N LEU A 193 -0.18 1.55 2.94
CA LEU A 193 0.95 1.81 2.05
C LEU A 193 0.51 2.51 0.76
N ILE A 194 -0.52 1.99 0.09
CA ILE A 194 -1.07 2.58 -1.15
C ILE A 194 -1.59 3.99 -0.90
N ASP A 195 -2.30 4.21 0.20
CA ASP A 195 -2.82 5.52 0.55
C ASP A 195 -1.68 6.50 0.85
N ALA A 196 -0.67 6.08 1.61
CA ALA A 196 0.48 6.92 1.92
C ALA A 196 1.26 7.34 0.66
N ASP A 197 1.50 6.41 -0.27
CA ASP A 197 2.18 6.69 -1.55
C ASP A 197 1.41 7.71 -2.39
N ARG A 198 0.09 7.52 -2.50
CA ARG A 198 -0.79 8.45 -3.23
C ARG A 198 -0.86 9.83 -2.57
N ILE A 199 -0.90 9.87 -1.25
CA ILE A 199 -0.96 11.12 -0.49
C ILE A 199 0.33 11.91 -0.65
N ASP A 200 1.49 11.27 -0.49
CA ASP A 200 2.78 11.93 -0.69
C ASP A 200 2.89 12.50 -2.12
N THR A 201 2.55 11.68 -3.12
CA THR A 201 2.54 12.12 -4.53
C THR A 201 1.58 13.28 -4.77
N ALA A 202 0.38 13.26 -4.17
CA ALA A 202 -0.60 14.34 -4.28
C ALA A 202 -0.12 15.64 -3.63
N ILE A 203 0.54 15.55 -2.47
CA ILE A 203 1.17 16.69 -1.78
C ILE A 203 2.29 17.27 -2.65
N PHE A 204 3.16 16.42 -3.18
CA PHE A 204 4.25 16.83 -4.07
C PHE A 204 3.71 17.58 -5.31
N CYS A 205 2.61 17.09 -5.88
CA CYS A 205 1.94 17.68 -7.03
C CYS A 205 1.11 18.94 -6.71
N GLY A 206 1.07 19.40 -5.46
CA GLY A 206 0.25 20.55 -5.04
C GLY A 206 -1.26 20.30 -5.09
N LYS A 207 -1.70 19.03 -5.20
CA LYS A 207 -3.11 18.64 -5.24
C LYS A 207 -3.70 18.41 -3.85
N ARG A 208 -2.85 18.44 -2.81
CA ARG A 208 -3.24 18.24 -1.41
C ARG A 208 -2.31 19.02 -0.49
N GLU A 209 -2.85 19.64 0.56
CA GLU A 209 -2.04 20.33 1.56
C GLU A 209 -1.37 19.35 2.53
N THR A 210 -0.15 19.67 2.98
CA THR A 210 0.62 18.84 3.92
C THR A 210 -0.11 18.64 5.26
N LYS A 211 -0.91 19.62 5.72
CA LYS A 211 -1.67 19.53 6.99
C LYS A 211 -2.95 18.70 6.89
N SER A 212 -3.38 18.34 5.69
CA SER A 212 -4.63 17.60 5.46
C SER A 212 -4.52 16.09 5.65
N THR A 213 -3.34 15.57 6.06
CA THR A 213 -3.08 14.13 6.19
C THR A 213 -4.00 13.43 7.19
N LEU A 214 -4.56 14.17 8.17
CA LEU A 214 -5.40 13.62 9.23
C LEU A 214 -6.56 14.51 9.69
N GLN A 215 -6.78 15.68 9.10
CA GLN A 215 -7.96 16.46 9.50
C GLN A 215 -9.18 15.60 9.24
N ASP A 216 -10.03 15.48 10.27
CA ASP A 216 -11.37 14.90 10.19
C ASP A 216 -11.97 15.35 8.88
N PHE A 217 -11.90 14.49 7.86
CA PHE A 217 -12.66 14.74 6.69
C PHE A 217 -14.08 14.56 7.22
N THR A 218 -14.77 15.68 7.42
CA THR A 218 -16.15 15.74 7.00
C THR A 218 -16.13 15.49 5.50
N LEU A 219 -15.87 14.23 5.11
CA LEU A 219 -16.07 13.76 3.77
C LEU A 219 -17.49 14.21 3.46
N PRO A 220 -17.72 14.86 2.32
CA PRO A 220 -19.06 15.23 1.94
C PRO A 220 -19.78 13.94 1.52
N TRP A 221 -19.99 13.02 2.47
CA TRP A 221 -20.52 11.69 2.28
C TRP A 221 -21.83 11.77 1.52
N HIS A 222 -22.64 12.77 1.85
CA HIS A 222 -23.86 13.08 1.11
C HIS A 222 -23.59 13.37 -0.37
N GLN A 223 -22.59 14.20 -0.69
CA GLN A 223 -22.21 14.51 -2.08
C GLN A 223 -21.60 13.30 -2.81
N LEU A 224 -20.75 12.53 -2.12
CA LEU A 224 -20.15 11.31 -2.69
C LEU A 224 -21.21 10.23 -2.96
N CYS A 225 -22.15 10.04 -2.02
CA CYS A 225 -23.31 9.18 -2.22
C CYS A 225 -24.17 9.67 -3.39
N ASN A 226 -24.45 10.97 -3.49
CA ASN A 226 -25.23 11.50 -4.61
C ASN A 226 -24.54 11.29 -5.96
N ASN A 227 -23.23 11.53 -6.05
CA ASN A 227 -22.46 11.28 -7.27
C ASN A 227 -22.52 9.80 -7.69
N LEU A 228 -22.45 8.88 -6.72
CA LEU A 228 -22.60 7.45 -6.98
C LEU A 228 -24.02 7.13 -7.48
N GLU A 229 -25.06 7.59 -6.78
CA GLU A 229 -26.47 7.37 -7.15
C GLU A 229 -26.77 7.93 -8.56
N ASP A 230 -26.23 9.11 -8.90
CA ASP A 230 -26.37 9.72 -10.22
C ASP A 230 -25.65 8.92 -11.33
N SER A 231 -24.49 8.34 -11.02
CA SER A 231 -23.79 7.42 -11.92
C SER A 231 -24.58 6.12 -12.14
N LEU A 232 -25.16 5.55 -11.06
CA LEU A 232 -25.95 4.32 -11.11
C LEU A 232 -27.22 4.46 -11.97
N LYS A 233 -27.83 5.66 -12.03
CA LYS A 233 -29.00 5.94 -12.89
C LYS A 233 -28.73 5.73 -14.38
N GLN A 234 -27.46 5.68 -14.81
CA GLN A 234 -27.08 5.51 -16.22
C GLN A 234 -27.05 4.04 -16.68
N PHE A 235 -27.29 3.07 -15.78
CA PHE A 235 -27.25 1.63 -16.07
C PHE A 235 -28.67 1.02 -16.29
N ASN A 236 -28.86 0.16 -17.31
CA ASN A 236 -30.16 -0.43 -17.69
C ASN A 236 -30.33 -1.93 -17.32
N SER A 237 -31.61 -2.36 -17.22
CA SER A 237 -32.25 -3.70 -17.06
C SER A 237 -31.74 -4.73 -16.03
N ILE A 238 -30.43 -4.92 -15.86
CA ILE A 238 -29.85 -5.64 -14.69
C ILE A 238 -29.97 -4.79 -13.41
N SER A 239 -30.23 -3.49 -13.62
CA SER A 239 -30.41 -2.44 -12.61
C SER A 239 -31.50 -2.76 -11.58
N ASN A 240 -32.68 -3.23 -11.95
CA ASN A 240 -33.82 -3.28 -11.02
C ASN A 240 -33.61 -4.20 -9.81
N LEU A 241 -32.96 -5.35 -9.99
CA LEU A 241 -32.66 -6.27 -8.89
C LEU A 241 -31.54 -5.72 -8.00
N ARG A 242 -30.52 -5.09 -8.61
CA ARG A 242 -29.42 -4.44 -7.90
C ARG A 242 -29.91 -3.20 -7.13
N GLU A 243 -30.79 -2.41 -7.73
CA GLU A 243 -31.48 -1.28 -7.10
C GLU A 243 -32.31 -1.76 -5.91
N LYS A 244 -33.08 -2.84 -6.07
CA LYS A 244 -33.83 -3.45 -4.97
C LYS A 244 -32.91 -3.84 -3.80
N ILE A 245 -31.81 -4.57 -4.07
CA ILE A 245 -30.83 -4.97 -3.03
C ILE A 245 -30.19 -3.73 -2.38
N SER A 246 -29.82 -2.72 -3.17
CA SER A 246 -29.24 -1.47 -2.67
C SER A 246 -30.22 -0.73 -1.75
N LEU A 247 -31.49 -0.61 -2.15
CA LEU A 247 -32.56 -0.01 -1.36
C LEU A 247 -32.84 -0.80 -0.07
N GLU A 248 -32.81 -2.13 -0.12
CA GLU A 248 -32.92 -2.98 1.07
C GLU A 248 -31.76 -2.73 2.03
N CYS A 249 -30.51 -2.70 1.55
CA CYS A 249 -29.34 -2.35 2.35
C CYS A 249 -29.45 -0.93 2.95
N LYS A 250 -29.88 0.06 2.16
CA LYS A 250 -30.07 1.45 2.59
C LYS A 250 -31.15 1.59 3.66
N ALA A 251 -32.27 0.88 3.51
CA ALA A 251 -33.32 0.84 4.52
C ALA A 251 -32.83 0.15 5.80
N PHE A 252 -32.05 -0.92 5.66
CA PHE A 252 -31.50 -1.69 6.77
C PHE A 252 -30.38 -0.95 7.52
N ALA A 253 -29.68 -0.01 6.89
CA ALA A 253 -28.60 0.78 7.50
C ALA A 253 -29.03 1.62 8.72
N LYS A 254 -30.33 1.76 8.99
CA LYS A 254 -30.85 2.39 10.22
C LYS A 254 -30.65 1.54 11.48
N ASN A 255 -30.31 0.26 11.32
CA ASN A 255 -30.03 -0.64 12.44
C ASN A 255 -28.63 -0.39 13.03
N PRO A 256 -28.36 -0.80 14.29
CA PRO A 256 -27.04 -0.67 14.90
C PRO A 256 -25.93 -1.37 14.11
N SER A 257 -24.68 -0.92 14.28
CA SER A 257 -23.52 -1.58 13.68
C SER A 257 -23.34 -3.01 14.23
N ALA A 258 -23.46 -4.02 13.37
CA ALA A 258 -23.25 -5.43 13.70
C ALA A 258 -22.95 -6.26 12.44
N ILE A 259 -22.75 -7.58 12.61
CA ILE A 259 -22.59 -8.53 11.50
C ILE A 259 -23.97 -9.03 11.07
N TYR A 260 -24.31 -8.85 9.80
CA TYR A 260 -25.60 -9.24 9.22
C TYR A 260 -25.43 -10.17 8.02
N ARG A 261 -26.47 -10.97 7.72
CA ARG A 261 -26.51 -11.85 6.56
C ARG A 261 -27.42 -11.27 5.49
N LEU A 262 -26.87 -11.02 4.30
CA LEU A 262 -27.62 -10.61 3.11
C LEU A 262 -27.71 -11.80 2.13
N SER A 263 -28.93 -12.22 1.79
CA SER A 263 -29.17 -13.27 0.80
C SER A 263 -29.37 -12.64 -0.58
N VAL A 264 -28.40 -12.84 -1.48
CA VAL A 264 -28.43 -12.30 -2.84
C VAL A 264 -28.52 -13.47 -3.84
N PRO A 265 -29.40 -13.41 -4.86
CA PRO A 265 -29.47 -14.44 -5.90
C PRO A 265 -28.16 -14.52 -6.68
N THR A 266 -27.82 -15.71 -7.16
CA THR A 266 -26.59 -16.00 -7.90
C THR A 266 -26.47 -15.07 -9.12
N GLY A 267 -25.37 -14.32 -9.21
CA GLY A 267 -25.15 -13.31 -10.26
C GLY A 267 -25.50 -11.87 -9.86
N GLY A 268 -26.14 -11.63 -8.71
CA GLY A 268 -26.51 -10.29 -8.24
C GLY A 268 -25.34 -9.42 -7.77
N ALA A 269 -24.15 -9.99 -7.56
CA ALA A 269 -22.97 -9.30 -7.03
C ALA A 269 -21.78 -9.20 -8.00
N LYS A 270 -21.91 -9.67 -9.25
CA LYS A 270 -20.90 -9.43 -10.30
C LYS A 270 -21.19 -8.08 -10.98
N PRO A 271 -20.17 -7.25 -11.30
CA PRO A 271 -20.35 -5.97 -11.99
C PRO A 271 -21.05 -6.13 -13.34
#